data_AF-A0A2S7SRL3-F1
#
_entry.id   AF-A0A2S7SRL3-F1
#
_cell.length_a   1.000
_cell.length_b   1.000
_cell.length_c   1.000
_cell.angle_alpha   90.00
_cell.angle_beta   90.00
_cell.angle_gamma   90.00
#
_symmetry.space_group_name_H-M   'P 1'
#
loop_
_entity.id
_entity.type
_entity.pdbx_description
1 polymer ?
#
loop_
_entity_poly.entity_id
_entity_poly.type
_entity_poly.pdbx_seq_one_letter_code
_entity_poly.pdbx_strand_id
1 'polypeptide(L)'
;MGYYTKYSLSVVSGNIDKDYIKEITVLSDYGSLDHEIKWYEHEDHMKIISSNNPETLFRLHGEGEEGEVWDKLFLNGTMKIIEVDKPVSHDYDWASLSRI
;
A
#
# COMPACT_ATOMS: atom_id res chain seq x y z
N MET A 1 4.86 8.63 -20.50
CA MET A 1 6.15 8.28 -19.89
C MET A 1 5.83 7.80 -18.48
N GLY A 2 6.32 6.63 -18.08
CA GLY A 2 6.05 6.11 -16.73
C GLY A 2 7.04 6.68 -15.74
N TYR A 3 6.55 7.16 -14.61
CA TYR A 3 7.38 7.57 -13.49
C TYR A 3 7.71 6.34 -12.65
N TYR A 4 8.96 6.22 -12.20
CA TYR A 4 9.30 5.19 -11.24
C TYR A 4 8.83 5.63 -9.86
N THR A 5 8.34 4.67 -9.08
CA THR A 5 7.89 4.93 -7.72
C THR A 5 8.45 3.85 -6.83
N LYS A 6 9.04 4.29 -5.71
CA LYS A 6 9.43 3.39 -4.63
C LYS A 6 8.20 3.10 -3.80
N TYR A 7 7.79 1.84 -3.79
CA TYR A 7 6.65 1.40 -2.99
C TYR A 7 7.15 0.82 -1.66
N SER A 8 6.45 1.12 -0.58
CA SER A 8 6.68 0.49 0.72
C SER A 8 5.35 0.04 1.30
N LEU A 9 5.19 -1.26 1.47
CA LEU A 9 4.00 -1.87 2.06
C LEU A 9 4.19 -2.05 3.56
N SER A 10 3.16 -1.73 4.34
CA SER A 10 3.13 -2.00 5.78
C SER A 10 1.74 -2.46 6.21
N VAL A 11 1.67 -3.36 7.18
CA VAL A 11 0.42 -3.78 7.81
C VAL A 11 0.19 -2.90 9.03
N VAL A 12 -0.89 -2.12 9.00
CA VAL A 12 -1.25 -1.21 10.11
C VAL A 12 -1.97 -2.00 11.21
N SER A 13 -2.87 -2.89 10.83
CA SER A 13 -3.60 -3.76 11.75
C SER A 13 -4.02 -5.05 11.04
N GLY A 14 -4.10 -6.17 11.76
CA GLY A 14 -4.48 -7.46 11.19
C GLY A 14 -3.40 -8.51 11.39
N ASN A 15 -3.31 -9.47 10.47
CA ASN A 15 -2.41 -10.61 10.59
C ASN A 15 -1.00 -10.28 10.06
N ILE A 16 -0.13 -9.79 10.94
CA ILE A 16 1.24 -9.35 10.57
C ILE A 16 2.16 -10.53 10.19
N ASP A 17 1.85 -11.75 10.63
CA ASP A 17 2.69 -12.93 10.38
C ASP A 17 2.58 -13.47 8.94
N LYS A 18 1.60 -13.00 8.17
CA LYS A 18 1.40 -13.43 6.78
C LYS A 18 2.30 -12.64 5.81
N ASP A 19 2.94 -13.35 4.89
CA ASP A 19 3.79 -12.76 3.85
C ASP A 19 2.95 -12.22 2.70
N TYR A 20 2.43 -11.01 2.87
CA TYR A 20 1.63 -10.31 1.85
C TYR A 20 2.45 -9.84 0.67
N ILE A 21 3.76 -9.58 0.84
CA ILE A 21 4.64 -9.19 -0.26
C ILE A 21 4.68 -10.31 -1.28
N LYS A 22 4.82 -11.56 -0.83
CA LYS A 22 4.76 -12.72 -1.71
C LYS A 22 3.41 -12.87 -2.41
N GLU A 23 2.29 -12.61 -1.71
CA GLU A 23 0.96 -12.65 -2.32
C GLU A 23 0.81 -11.59 -3.42
N ILE A 24 1.30 -10.37 -3.19
CA ILE A 24 1.36 -9.30 -4.19
C ILE A 24 2.21 -9.72 -5.37
N THR A 25 3.44 -10.18 -5.15
CA THR A 25 4.37 -10.56 -6.24
C THR A 25 3.77 -11.64 -7.13
N VAL A 26 3.07 -12.62 -6.55
CA VAL A 26 2.37 -13.66 -7.33
C VAL A 26 1.19 -13.08 -8.12
N LEU A 27 0.43 -12.14 -7.52
CA LEU A 27 -0.70 -11.50 -8.18
C LEU A 27 -0.28 -10.53 -9.29
N SER A 28 0.80 -9.79 -9.06
CA SER A 28 1.20 -8.68 -9.90
C SER A 28 2.01 -9.08 -11.13
N ASP A 29 2.61 -10.27 -11.14
CA ASP A 29 3.58 -10.76 -12.15
C ASP A 29 4.84 -9.87 -12.31
N TYR A 30 4.83 -8.64 -11.76
CA TYR A 30 6.00 -7.87 -11.42
C TYR A 30 6.78 -8.58 -10.30
N GLY A 31 8.11 -8.59 -10.39
CA GLY A 31 9.00 -9.23 -9.41
C GLY A 31 8.95 -8.59 -8.01
N SER A 32 10.08 -8.63 -7.29
CA SER A 32 10.14 -8.07 -5.93
C SER A 32 9.87 -6.56 -5.91
N LEU A 33 9.19 -6.07 -4.86
CA LEU A 33 8.96 -4.65 -4.58
C LEU A 33 10.20 -3.92 -4.02
N ASP A 34 11.37 -4.59 -3.99
CA ASP A 34 12.61 -4.07 -3.38
C ASP A 34 13.26 -2.91 -4.16
N HIS A 35 12.72 -2.57 -5.33
CA HIS A 35 13.24 -1.54 -6.22
C HIS A 35 12.13 -0.61 -6.69
N GLU A 36 12.52 0.54 -7.24
CA GLU A 36 11.59 1.46 -7.88
C GLU A 36 10.98 0.77 -9.11
N ILE A 37 9.65 0.65 -9.15
CA ILE A 37 8.95 -0.04 -10.22
C ILE A 37 7.82 0.83 -10.78
N LYS A 38 7.38 0.47 -11.99
CA LYS A 38 6.17 1.03 -12.58
C LYS A 38 5.04 0.05 -12.32
N TRP A 39 4.31 0.28 -11.24
CA TRP A 39 3.21 -0.58 -10.85
C TRP A 39 1.89 0.15 -11.06
N TYR A 40 1.38 0.14 -12.29
CA TYR A 40 0.14 0.88 -12.61
C TYR A 40 -1.10 0.23 -11.98
N GLU A 41 -1.11 -1.11 -11.87
CA GLU A 41 -2.21 -1.87 -11.29
C GLU A 41 -2.15 -2.00 -9.75
N HIS A 42 -1.31 -1.20 -9.07
CA HIS A 42 -1.14 -1.31 -7.62
C HIS A 42 -2.45 -1.16 -6.84
N GLU A 43 -3.33 -0.26 -7.26
CA GLU A 43 -4.62 -0.08 -6.60
C GLU A 43 -5.50 -1.32 -6.70
N ASP A 44 -5.59 -1.93 -7.89
CA ASP A 44 -6.44 -3.09 -8.13
C ASP A 44 -5.89 -4.33 -7.44
N HIS A 45 -4.57 -4.55 -7.50
CA HIS A 45 -3.92 -5.65 -6.79
C HIS A 45 -4.09 -5.53 -5.27
N MET A 46 -3.91 -4.33 -4.72
CA MET A 46 -4.09 -4.09 -3.28
C MET A 46 -5.55 -4.20 -2.85
N LYS A 47 -6.51 -3.82 -3.68
CA LYS A 47 -7.94 -4.07 -3.42
C LYS A 47 -8.25 -5.56 -3.39
N ILE A 48 -7.73 -6.35 -4.33
CA ILE A 48 -7.91 -7.81 -4.34
C ILE A 48 -7.34 -8.43 -3.05
N ILE A 49 -6.12 -8.04 -2.66
CA ILE A 49 -5.48 -8.60 -1.47
C ILE A 49 -6.17 -8.17 -0.18
N SER A 50 -6.60 -6.91 -0.08
CA SER A 50 -7.39 -6.47 1.07
C SER A 50 -8.78 -7.13 1.12
N SER A 51 -9.37 -7.46 -0.02
CA SER A 51 -10.61 -8.24 -0.08
C SER A 51 -10.41 -9.69 0.38
N ASN A 52 -9.26 -10.29 0.08
CA ASN A 52 -8.91 -11.63 0.56
C ASN A 52 -8.53 -11.66 2.05
N ASN A 53 -8.21 -10.50 2.63
CA ASN A 53 -7.81 -10.34 4.02
C ASN A 53 -8.61 -9.20 4.67
N PRO A 54 -9.94 -9.39 4.84
CA PRO A 54 -10.88 -8.31 5.15
C PRO A 54 -10.65 -7.67 6.52
N GLU A 55 -9.97 -8.35 7.45
CA GLU A 55 -9.59 -7.79 8.75
C GLU A 55 -8.24 -7.06 8.75
N THR A 56 -7.52 -7.07 7.62
CA THR A 56 -6.18 -6.51 7.53
C THR A 56 -6.21 -5.15 6.84
N LEU A 57 -5.68 -4.14 7.54
CA LEU A 57 -5.48 -2.79 7.03
C LEU A 57 -4.06 -2.66 6.48
N PHE A 58 -3.97 -2.49 5.17
CA PHE A 58 -2.71 -2.28 4.48
C PHE A 58 -2.46 -0.79 4.26
N ARG A 59 -1.23 -0.37 4.45
CA ARG A 59 -0.71 0.93 4.03
C ARG A 59 0.29 0.72 2.91
N LEU A 60 0.01 1.31 1.76
CA LEU A 60 0.95 1.42 0.65
C LEU A 60 1.45 2.86 0.60
N HIS A 61 2.74 3.02 0.87
CA HIS A 61 3.45 4.27 0.73
C HIS A 61 4.12 4.33 -0.64
N GLY A 62 4.05 5.48 -1.30
CA GLY A 62 4.74 5.72 -2.56
C GLY A 62 5.58 6.98 -2.50
N GLU A 63 6.83 6.86 -2.93
CA GLU A 63 7.77 7.98 -3.13
C GLU A 63 8.11 8.04 -4.63
N GLY A 64 7.62 9.06 -5.31
CA GLY A 64 7.88 9.31 -6.72
C GLY A 64 9.23 10.00 -6.95
N GLU A 65 9.79 9.86 -8.15
CA GLU A 65 11.07 10.47 -8.54
C GLU A 65 11.12 12.00 -8.35
N GLU A 66 9.97 12.69 -8.47
CA GLU A 66 9.87 14.14 -8.29
C GLU A 66 9.67 14.57 -6.82
N GLY A 67 9.83 13.64 -5.87
CA GLY A 67 9.62 13.90 -4.44
C GLY A 67 8.16 13.93 -4.02
N GLU A 68 7.26 13.46 -4.89
CA GLU A 68 5.85 13.24 -4.55
C GLU A 68 5.73 12.09 -3.55
N VAL A 69 5.12 12.36 -2.41
CA VAL A 69 4.92 11.37 -1.35
C VAL A 69 3.43 11.20 -1.11
N TRP A 70 2.97 9.95 -1.10
CA TRP A 70 1.57 9.64 -0.86
C TRP A 70 1.42 8.36 -0.04
N ASP A 71 0.29 8.27 0.67
CA ASP A 71 -0.09 7.08 1.41
C ASP A 71 -1.49 6.62 0.96
N LYS A 72 -1.65 5.33 0.70
CA LYS A 72 -2.94 4.69 0.39
C LYS A 72 -3.24 3.61 1.42
N LEU A 73 -4.44 3.66 1.97
CA LEU A 73 -4.96 2.66 2.90
C LEU A 73 -5.90 1.72 2.17
N PHE A 74 -5.77 0.41 2.40
CA PHE A 74 -6.63 -0.62 1.82
C PHE A 74 -7.21 -1.51 2.93
N LEU A 75 -8.53 -1.66 2.95
CA LEU A 75 -9.24 -2.48 3.91
C LEU A 75 -10.47 -3.09 3.24
N ASN A 76 -10.59 -4.42 3.29
CA ASN A 76 -11.76 -5.15 2.81
C ASN A 76 -12.20 -4.74 1.38
N GLY A 77 -11.25 -4.67 0.43
CA GLY A 77 -11.50 -4.31 -0.96
C GLY A 77 -11.71 -2.81 -1.21
N THR A 78 -11.68 -1.98 -0.16
CA THR A 78 -11.86 -0.53 -0.26
C THR A 78 -10.52 0.18 -0.16
N MET A 79 -10.37 1.30 -0.86
CA MET A 79 -9.16 2.12 -0.89
C MET A 79 -9.47 3.55 -0.42
N LYS A 80 -8.56 4.14 0.35
CA LYS A 80 -8.57 5.55 0.72
C LYS A 80 -7.19 6.16 0.49
N ILE A 81 -7.15 7.25 -0.28
CA ILE A 81 -5.92 8.02 -0.50
C ILE A 81 -5.79 9.01 0.66
N ILE A 82 -4.61 9.06 1.27
CA ILE A 82 -4.22 10.06 2.24
C ILE A 82 -3.26 10.99 1.53
N GLU A 83 -3.75 12.16 1.18
CA GLU A 83 -2.91 13.27 0.77
C GLU A 83 -2.17 13.76 2.00
N VAL A 84 -0.86 13.54 2.01
CA VAL A 84 -0.05 13.89 3.16
C VAL A 84 0.69 15.17 2.86
N ASP A 85 0.19 16.30 3.38
CA ASP A 85 0.91 17.58 3.30
C ASP A 85 2.26 17.54 4.06
N LYS A 86 2.45 16.56 4.97
CA LYS A 86 3.68 16.34 5.75
C LYS A 86 3.85 14.87 6.13
N PRO A 87 5.07 14.30 6.10
CA PRO A 87 5.29 12.90 6.46
C PRO A 87 4.66 12.58 7.81
N VAL A 88 3.69 11.67 7.80
CA VAL A 88 2.98 11.27 9.01
C VAL A 88 3.94 10.46 9.89
N SER A 89 4.04 10.82 11.17
CA SER A 89 4.89 10.12 12.14
C SER A 89 4.53 8.63 12.24
N HIS A 90 5.51 7.79 12.59
CA HIS A 90 5.31 6.35 12.76
C HIS A 90 4.22 6.01 13.78
N ASP A 91 4.04 6.83 14.83
CA ASP A 91 3.03 6.68 15.89
C ASP A 91 1.62 7.22 15.53
N TYR A 92 1.40 7.59 14.28
CA TYR A 92 0.09 8.10 13.88
C TYR A 92 -0.95 6.99 13.86
N ASP A 93 -2.14 7.29 14.39
CA ASP A 93 -3.25 6.35 14.46
C ASP A 93 -3.91 6.19 13.07
N TRP A 94 -3.25 5.43 12.20
CA TRP A 94 -3.74 5.10 10.86
C TRP A 94 -5.07 4.35 10.90
N ALA A 95 -5.35 3.60 11.98
CA ALA A 95 -6.62 2.89 12.16
C ALA A 95 -7.79 3.87 12.39
N SER A 96 -7.54 5.08 12.94
CA SER A 96 -8.57 6.12 13.00
C SER A 96 -9.07 6.56 11.62
N LEU A 97 -8.20 6.50 10.60
CA LEU A 97 -8.52 6.90 9.23
C LEU A 97 -9.21 5.78 8.43
N SER A 98 -9.18 4.54 8.92
CA SER A 98 -9.79 3.38 8.26
C SER A 98 -11.25 3.15 8.62
N ARG A 99 -11.89 4.05 9.39
CA ARG A 99 -13.36 4.14 9.45
C ARG A 99 -13.84 4.63 8.09
N ILE A 100 -14.17 3.69 7.21
CA ILE A 100 -14.81 3.91 5.91
C ILE A 100 -16.29 3.55 6.03
#